data_AF-A0A535GBD0-F1
#
_entry.id   AF-A0A535GBD0-F1
#
_cell.length_a   1.000
_cell.length_b   1.000
_cell.length_c   1.000
_cell.angle_alpha   90.00
_cell.angle_beta   90.00
_cell.angle_gamma   90.00
#
_symmetry.space_group_name_H-M   'P 1'
#
loop_
_entity.id
_entity.type
_entity.pdbx_description
1 polymer ?
#
loop_
_entity_poly.entity_id
_entity_poly.type
_entity_poly.pdbx_seq_one_letter_code
_entity_poly.pdbx_strand_id
1 'polypeptide(L)'
;MYPYGVIGNCETAALVSTSGAIDWFCYPRFDSPSIFAAILDRQRGGSFRVSPVNPVPAGEQAYIRDTNLLTTSFHRAEGTLVLTDFMPCFNEGERFLSLKRICRGVEARGGPVEVECFLDPAPAYGRARTSFAEREGIVIASGGSQEVILSSTAPMQGSVEEVDGRPRFVYRFTLEPGRQEWFTLGFGERYFALGRKFPSSSDATELAARTGEFWLRWLDQCLYTGPFQEAVRRSALVIKLLTYAPTGALSAAPTTSIPEDPGGDRNWDYRFCWLRDASYGIAALFRAGFSQEAADFINWIRDRAYDHDFAMQIVYRVDGDPHLPEQFLEHLAGFDGARPVRIGNRAAGQRQLDVFGAVIDCMAVYQRKGGFISAKLWTVIERFADGIWELSREPDNGIWEFQGERKHHTHSKLWCWVALDRAITLAQGTGHTGHVPQWERAAADLRAEIEARAWNPRIGAFTQAYDDDCLDAAVLQMPVLGFLPATDPRMRATIETLSQRLLNGPYVRRYDCSDDQGYL
;
A
#
# COMPACT_ATOMS: atom_id res chain seq x y z
N MET A 1 12.60 6.67 -11.75
CA MET A 1 11.55 6.86 -10.73
C MET A 1 10.38 7.55 -11.43
N TYR A 2 9.16 7.04 -11.30
CA TYR A 2 8.00 7.65 -11.96
C TYR A 2 7.64 8.99 -11.29
N PRO A 3 7.22 10.01 -12.06
CA PRO A 3 7.04 11.37 -11.55
C PRO A 3 5.70 11.55 -10.83
N TYR A 4 5.49 10.79 -9.73
CA TYR A 4 4.26 10.79 -8.95
C TYR A 4 4.52 10.98 -7.46
N GLY A 5 3.73 11.86 -6.83
CA GLY A 5 3.52 11.89 -5.38
C GLY A 5 2.23 11.18 -4.99
N VAL A 6 2.17 10.64 -3.78
CA VAL A 6 0.96 10.02 -3.21
C VAL A 6 0.30 10.94 -2.16
N ILE A 7 -1.02 11.01 -2.20
CA ILE A 7 -1.85 11.60 -1.14
C ILE A 7 -2.90 10.58 -0.68
N GLY A 8 -3.36 10.65 0.56
CA GLY A 8 -4.31 9.68 1.11
C GLY A 8 -4.79 10.06 2.51
N ASN A 9 -5.88 9.43 2.94
CA ASN A 9 -6.57 9.71 4.21
C ASN A 9 -6.84 8.46 5.05
N CYS A 10 -6.08 7.38 4.83
CA CYS A 10 -6.29 6.08 5.49
C CYS A 10 -7.61 5.38 5.08
N GLU A 11 -8.35 5.85 4.08
CA GLU A 11 -9.44 5.08 3.44
C GLU A 11 -9.12 4.75 1.98
N THR A 12 -8.48 5.69 1.29
CA THR A 12 -8.01 5.55 -0.08
C THR A 12 -6.78 6.44 -0.32
N ALA A 13 -6.19 6.33 -1.51
CA ALA A 13 -5.07 7.14 -1.96
C ALA A 13 -5.16 7.48 -3.45
N ALA A 14 -4.51 8.57 -3.82
CA ALA A 14 -4.40 9.05 -5.20
C ALA A 14 -2.94 9.30 -5.57
N LEU A 15 -2.61 9.10 -6.85
CA LEU A 15 -1.28 9.44 -7.40
C LEU A 15 -1.36 10.74 -8.22
N VAL A 16 -0.56 11.72 -7.81
CA VAL A 16 -0.48 13.07 -8.38
C VAL A 16 0.79 13.20 -9.22
N SER A 17 0.64 13.41 -10.52
CA SER A 17 1.75 13.62 -11.43
C SER A 17 2.40 14.99 -11.25
N THR A 18 3.65 15.13 -11.70
CA THR A 18 4.33 16.43 -11.79
C THR A 18 3.68 17.41 -12.77
N SER A 19 2.67 16.99 -13.56
CA SER A 19 1.85 17.90 -14.38
C SER A 19 0.62 18.44 -13.62
N GLY A 20 0.49 18.14 -12.33
CA GLY A 20 -0.66 18.52 -11.51
C GLY A 20 -1.91 17.67 -11.80
N ALA A 21 -1.76 16.50 -12.42
CA ALA A 21 -2.87 15.59 -12.69
C ALA A 21 -2.96 14.48 -11.65
N ILE A 22 -4.17 14.15 -11.23
CA ILE A 22 -4.45 12.91 -10.51
C ILE A 22 -4.72 11.85 -11.56
N ASP A 23 -3.75 10.98 -11.80
CA ASP A 23 -3.80 9.96 -12.87
C ASP A 23 -4.29 8.60 -12.36
N TRP A 24 -4.30 8.41 -11.04
CA TRP A 24 -4.80 7.21 -10.41
C TRP A 24 -5.59 7.55 -9.16
N PHE A 25 -6.83 7.07 -9.09
CA PHE A 25 -7.65 7.18 -7.90
C PHE A 25 -8.78 6.14 -7.86
N CYS A 26 -8.87 5.42 -6.76
CA CYS A 26 -9.94 4.47 -6.43
C CYS A 26 -10.85 5.05 -5.34
N TYR A 27 -12.15 4.77 -5.43
CA TYR A 27 -13.13 5.31 -4.48
C TYR A 27 -14.31 4.36 -4.25
N PRO A 28 -14.80 4.19 -3.00
CA PRO A 28 -14.38 4.86 -1.76
C PRO A 28 -13.14 4.33 -1.06
N ARG A 29 -12.70 3.13 -1.43
CA ARG A 29 -11.59 2.44 -0.76
C ARG A 29 -10.44 2.18 -1.72
N PHE A 30 -9.28 1.81 -1.18
CA PHE A 30 -8.15 1.30 -1.96
C PHE A 30 -8.58 0.25 -3.01
N ASP A 31 -9.42 -0.71 -2.61
CA ASP A 31 -9.84 -1.86 -3.42
C ASP A 31 -11.10 -1.61 -4.28
N SER A 32 -11.55 -0.36 -4.38
CA SER A 32 -12.72 0.02 -5.18
C SER A 32 -12.37 0.25 -6.66
N PRO A 33 -13.36 0.22 -7.58
CA PRO A 33 -13.12 0.59 -8.97
C PRO A 33 -12.51 2.00 -9.11
N SER A 34 -11.58 2.16 -10.05
CA SER A 34 -10.96 3.46 -10.28
C SER A 34 -11.94 4.42 -10.96
N ILE A 35 -11.81 5.71 -10.64
CA ILE A 35 -12.40 6.80 -11.41
C ILE A 35 -11.37 7.53 -12.26
N PHE A 36 -10.10 7.46 -11.87
CA PHE A 36 -8.96 7.87 -12.68
C PHE A 36 -7.99 6.70 -12.79
N ALA A 37 -7.57 6.40 -14.02
CA ALA A 37 -6.67 5.32 -14.40
C ALA A 37 -5.78 5.73 -15.59
N ALA A 38 -5.52 7.04 -15.77
CA ALA A 38 -4.60 7.54 -16.79
C ALA A 38 -3.19 6.93 -16.68
N ILE A 39 -2.79 6.47 -15.49
CA ILE A 39 -1.54 5.71 -15.29
C ILE A 39 -1.52 4.39 -16.09
N LEU A 40 -2.68 3.76 -16.31
CA LEU A 40 -2.83 2.53 -17.09
C LEU A 40 -3.19 2.79 -18.56
N ASP A 41 -3.86 3.91 -18.83
CA ASP A 41 -4.25 4.31 -20.19
C ASP A 41 -4.56 5.81 -20.22
N ARG A 42 -3.66 6.62 -20.80
CA ARG A 42 -3.84 8.08 -20.87
C ARG A 42 -5.07 8.52 -21.66
N GLN A 43 -5.53 7.72 -22.62
CA GLN A 43 -6.65 8.08 -23.49
C GLN A 43 -7.99 7.69 -22.89
N ARG A 44 -8.04 6.59 -22.12
CA ARG A 44 -9.29 5.98 -21.64
C ARG A 44 -9.47 6.05 -20.13
N GLY A 45 -8.38 6.20 -19.40
CA GLY A 45 -8.34 6.12 -17.95
C GLY A 45 -8.80 7.37 -17.22
N GLY A 46 -8.87 8.52 -17.89
CA GLY A 46 -9.32 9.76 -17.26
C GLY A 46 -8.36 10.30 -16.17
N SER A 47 -8.50 11.58 -15.85
CA SER A 47 -7.69 12.26 -14.83
C SER A 47 -8.40 13.49 -14.28
N PHE A 48 -7.88 14.02 -13.17
CA PHE A 48 -8.25 15.36 -12.68
C PHE A 48 -7.00 16.24 -12.61
N ARG A 49 -6.91 17.28 -13.42
CA ARG A 49 -5.74 18.17 -13.51
C ARG A 49 -6.06 19.58 -13.06
N VAL A 50 -5.17 20.14 -12.26
CA VAL A 50 -5.11 21.57 -11.95
C VAL A 50 -3.68 22.01 -12.23
N SER A 51 -3.49 22.94 -13.16
CA SER A 51 -2.15 23.36 -13.60
C SER A 51 -2.23 24.77 -14.21
N PRO A 52 -1.09 25.40 -14.54
CA PRO A 52 -1.13 26.55 -15.44
C PRO A 52 -1.71 26.15 -16.80
N VAL A 53 -2.28 27.10 -17.54
CA VAL A 53 -2.74 26.88 -18.93
C VAL A 53 -1.57 26.41 -19.82
N ASN A 54 -1.86 25.59 -20.83
CA ASN A 54 -0.86 24.97 -21.70
C ASN A 54 0.08 25.99 -22.40
N PRO A 55 1.35 25.63 -22.64
CA PRO A 55 1.99 24.35 -22.31
C PRO A 55 2.31 24.22 -20.81
N VAL A 56 1.97 23.09 -20.18
CA VAL A 56 2.24 22.84 -18.76
C VAL A 56 3.74 22.59 -18.55
N PRO A 57 4.46 23.39 -17.74
CA PRO A 57 5.85 23.11 -17.41
C PRO A 57 5.95 21.89 -16.48
N ALA A 58 7.12 21.25 -16.42
CA ALA A 58 7.36 20.21 -15.44
C ALA A 58 7.29 20.81 -14.02
N GLY A 59 6.41 20.28 -13.18
CA GLY A 59 6.27 20.73 -11.80
C GLY A 59 7.31 20.12 -10.87
N GLU A 60 7.75 20.91 -9.90
CA GLU A 60 8.61 20.45 -8.80
C GLU A 60 7.76 20.01 -7.63
N GLN A 61 7.86 18.74 -7.24
CA GLN A 61 7.07 18.15 -6.16
C GLN A 61 7.84 18.08 -4.84
N ALA A 62 7.18 18.48 -3.76
CA ALA A 62 7.68 18.31 -2.40
C ALA A 62 6.53 18.12 -1.42
N TYR A 63 6.71 17.26 -0.43
CA TYR A 63 5.77 17.22 0.70
C TYR A 63 6.01 18.42 1.61
N ILE A 64 4.93 19.01 2.13
CA ILE A 64 5.05 19.87 3.32
C ILE A 64 5.66 19.00 4.41
N ARG A 65 6.81 19.46 4.94
CA ARG A 65 7.68 18.68 5.83
C ARG A 65 6.87 17.93 6.88
N ASP A 66 7.17 16.64 7.03
CA ASP A 66 6.57 15.78 8.05
C ASP A 66 5.04 15.61 7.94
N THR A 67 4.47 15.78 6.74
CA THR A 67 3.04 15.54 6.47
C THR A 67 2.79 14.73 5.19
N ASN A 68 1.52 14.41 4.91
CA ASN A 68 1.05 13.88 3.62
C ASN A 68 0.38 14.95 2.74
N LEU A 69 0.68 16.24 2.96
CA LEU A 69 0.27 17.32 2.06
C LEU A 69 1.34 17.48 0.98
N LEU A 70 0.96 17.30 -0.27
CA LEU A 70 1.87 17.38 -1.41
C LEU A 70 1.78 18.76 -2.06
N THR A 71 2.92 19.37 -2.36
CA THR A 71 3.00 20.58 -3.17
C THR A 71 3.59 20.28 -4.53
N THR A 72 3.06 20.91 -5.58
CA THR A 72 3.62 20.92 -6.93
C THR A 72 3.79 22.37 -7.38
N SER A 73 5.03 22.80 -7.61
CA SER A 73 5.35 24.17 -8.03
C SER A 73 5.61 24.24 -9.52
N PHE A 74 4.94 25.17 -10.22
CA PHE A 74 5.10 25.40 -11.65
C PHE A 74 5.70 26.79 -11.89
N HIS A 75 6.91 26.86 -12.42
CA HIS A 75 7.60 28.12 -12.68
C HIS A 75 7.31 28.64 -14.09
N ARG A 76 6.88 29.89 -14.19
CA ARG A 76 6.76 30.67 -15.42
C ARG A 76 7.53 31.99 -15.31
N ALA A 77 7.66 32.71 -16.43
CA ALA A 77 8.31 34.00 -16.47
C ALA A 77 7.54 35.06 -15.64
N GLU A 78 6.21 34.98 -15.68
CA GLU A 78 5.31 35.94 -15.04
C GLU A 78 5.11 35.66 -13.54
N GLY A 79 5.22 34.40 -13.12
CA GLY A 79 4.94 33.98 -11.74
C GLY A 79 5.09 32.48 -11.53
N THR A 80 4.88 32.03 -10.30
CA THR A 80 4.88 30.61 -9.93
C THR A 80 3.51 30.21 -9.42
N LEU A 81 2.93 29.13 -9.96
CA LEU A 81 1.75 28.49 -9.40
C LEU A 81 2.18 27.42 -8.40
N VAL A 82 1.69 27.49 -7.18
CA VAL A 82 1.87 26.44 -6.17
C VAL A 82 0.54 25.72 -6.00
N LEU A 83 0.51 24.44 -6.37
CA LEU A 83 -0.61 23.54 -6.15
C LEU A 83 -0.35 22.73 -4.87
N THR A 84 -1.29 22.70 -3.93
CA THR A 84 -1.26 21.88 -2.71
C THR A 84 -2.38 20.84 -2.75
N ASP A 85 -2.03 19.57 -2.75
CA ASP A 85 -2.93 18.42 -2.82
C ASP A 85 -2.97 17.67 -1.48
N PHE A 86 -4.17 17.36 -0.99
CA PHE A 86 -4.34 16.48 0.17
C PHE A 86 -5.73 15.83 0.21
N MET A 87 -5.86 14.76 1.00
CA MET A 87 -7.15 14.21 1.41
C MET A 87 -7.35 14.48 2.90
N PRO A 88 -8.48 15.08 3.33
CA PRO A 88 -8.62 15.47 4.72
C PRO A 88 -8.71 14.26 5.66
N CYS A 89 -7.89 14.27 6.70
CA CYS A 89 -8.00 13.39 7.85
C CYS A 89 -7.60 14.13 9.13
N PHE A 90 -8.31 13.87 10.23
CA PHE A 90 -8.05 14.51 11.52
C PHE A 90 -8.75 13.76 12.64
N ASN A 91 -8.42 14.10 13.89
CA ASN A 91 -9.16 13.61 15.05
C ASN A 91 -10.21 14.64 15.50
N GLU A 92 -11.38 14.16 15.89
CA GLU A 92 -12.40 14.91 16.64
C GLU A 92 -12.58 14.24 18.01
N GLY A 93 -11.98 14.84 19.03
CA GLY A 93 -11.71 14.13 20.28
C GLY A 93 -10.77 12.95 20.05
N GLU A 94 -11.16 11.76 20.49
CA GLU A 94 -10.42 10.51 20.28
C GLU A 94 -10.77 9.83 18.95
N ARG A 95 -11.78 10.32 18.23
CA ARG A 95 -12.27 9.69 17.00
C ARG A 95 -11.46 10.15 15.80
N PHE A 96 -10.86 9.21 15.08
CA PHE A 96 -10.30 9.46 13.75
C PHE A 96 -11.42 9.69 12.72
N LEU A 97 -11.27 10.72 11.90
CA LEU A 97 -12.16 11.08 10.82
C LEU A 97 -11.37 11.26 9.53
N SER A 98 -11.81 10.55 8.50
CA SER A 98 -11.38 10.68 7.11
C SER A 98 -12.54 11.21 6.29
N LEU A 99 -12.33 12.30 5.55
CA LEU A 99 -13.37 12.85 4.68
C LEU A 99 -13.24 12.30 3.27
N LYS A 100 -14.38 11.98 2.65
CA LYS A 100 -14.48 11.47 1.29
C LYS A 100 -14.37 12.60 0.26
N ARG A 101 -13.22 13.26 0.24
CA ARG A 101 -12.88 14.32 -0.74
C ARG A 101 -11.38 14.50 -0.91
N ILE A 102 -10.99 15.01 -2.07
CA ILE A 102 -9.66 15.52 -2.37
C ILE A 102 -9.77 17.05 -2.40
N CYS A 103 -8.87 17.73 -1.72
CA CYS A 103 -8.74 19.19 -1.72
C CYS A 103 -7.47 19.59 -2.44
N ARG A 104 -7.58 20.56 -3.35
CA ARG A 104 -6.50 21.03 -4.22
C ARG A 104 -6.47 22.54 -4.20
N GLY A 105 -5.47 23.12 -3.54
CA GLY A 105 -5.34 24.56 -3.36
C GLY A 105 -4.32 25.14 -4.32
N VAL A 106 -4.65 26.25 -4.98
CA VAL A 106 -3.73 26.98 -5.86
C VAL A 106 -3.42 28.36 -5.29
N GLU A 107 -2.14 28.72 -5.32
CA GLU A 107 -1.63 30.04 -4.93
C GLU A 107 -0.71 30.56 -6.04
N ALA A 108 -0.87 31.83 -6.44
CA ALA A 108 0.04 32.51 -7.36
C ALA A 108 1.08 33.33 -6.58
N ARG A 109 2.37 33.15 -6.91
CA ARG A 109 3.50 33.85 -6.30
C ARG A 109 4.28 34.65 -7.34
N GLY A 110 4.72 35.85 -6.97
CA GLY A 110 5.51 36.74 -7.81
C GLY A 110 4.68 37.54 -8.83
N GLY A 111 3.78 36.87 -9.55
CA GLY A 111 2.87 37.51 -10.51
C GLY A 111 1.68 36.62 -10.88
N PRO A 112 0.71 37.16 -11.64
CA PRO A 112 -0.53 36.46 -11.96
C PRO A 112 -0.27 35.21 -12.81
N VAL A 113 -1.11 34.19 -12.64
CA VAL A 113 -1.01 32.94 -13.41
C VAL A 113 -2.38 32.55 -13.98
N GLU A 114 -2.42 32.24 -15.27
CA GLU A 114 -3.57 31.58 -15.90
C GLU A 114 -3.64 30.11 -15.46
N VAL A 115 -4.69 29.76 -14.72
CA VAL A 115 -4.92 28.42 -14.17
C VAL A 115 -5.99 27.69 -14.99
N GLU A 116 -5.76 26.41 -15.26
CA GLU A 116 -6.71 25.48 -15.88
C GLU A 116 -7.08 24.38 -14.88
N CYS A 117 -8.37 24.19 -14.67
CA CYS A 117 -8.97 23.05 -14.01
C CYS A 117 -9.63 22.16 -15.08
N PHE A 118 -9.24 20.89 -15.11
CA PHE A 118 -9.67 19.91 -16.10
C PHE A 118 -10.11 18.64 -15.38
N LEU A 119 -11.39 18.29 -15.50
CA LEU A 119 -11.97 17.10 -14.90
C LEU A 119 -12.45 16.13 -15.98
N ASP A 120 -11.80 14.98 -16.06
CA ASP A 120 -12.09 13.89 -17.01
C ASP A 120 -12.26 12.56 -16.25
N PRO A 121 -13.41 12.33 -15.60
CA PRO A 121 -13.68 11.09 -14.88
C PRO A 121 -13.90 9.93 -15.86
N ALA A 122 -13.29 8.79 -15.57
CA ALA A 122 -13.50 7.54 -16.30
C ALA A 122 -13.89 6.40 -15.33
N PRO A 123 -15.14 6.39 -14.84
CA PRO A 123 -15.57 5.42 -13.83
C PRO A 123 -15.45 3.97 -14.28
N ALA A 124 -15.31 3.09 -13.28
CA ALA A 124 -15.16 1.65 -13.42
C ALA A 124 -13.99 1.28 -14.37
N TYR A 125 -12.82 1.90 -14.16
CA TYR A 125 -11.64 1.70 -15.00
C TYR A 125 -11.89 2.09 -16.47
N GLY A 126 -12.62 3.19 -16.70
CA GLY A 126 -13.01 3.66 -18.03
C GLY A 126 -14.02 2.78 -18.77
N ARG A 127 -14.77 1.92 -18.06
CA ARG A 127 -15.86 1.12 -18.65
C ARG A 127 -17.18 1.88 -18.74
N ALA A 128 -17.41 2.83 -17.84
CA ALA A 128 -18.64 3.62 -17.83
C ALA A 128 -18.42 4.99 -18.48
N ARG A 129 -19.40 5.44 -19.28
CA ARG A 129 -19.41 6.80 -19.83
C ARG A 129 -19.92 7.78 -18.78
N THR A 130 -19.23 8.91 -18.65
CA THR A 130 -19.57 9.99 -17.72
C THR A 130 -20.64 10.91 -18.32
N SER A 131 -21.52 11.43 -17.49
CA SER A 131 -22.44 12.54 -17.78
C SER A 131 -22.22 13.67 -16.79
N PHE A 132 -22.38 14.92 -17.24
CA PHE A 132 -22.21 16.11 -16.40
C PHE A 132 -23.54 16.81 -16.13
N ALA A 133 -23.67 17.39 -14.93
CA ALA A 133 -24.73 18.30 -14.56
C ALA A 133 -24.17 19.44 -13.70
N GLU A 134 -24.69 20.65 -13.87
CA GLU A 134 -24.34 21.81 -13.05
C GLU A 134 -25.52 22.20 -12.16
N ARG A 135 -25.24 22.50 -10.89
CA ARG A 135 -26.25 22.95 -9.92
C ARG A 135 -25.61 23.90 -8.93
N GLU A 136 -26.20 25.07 -8.70
CA GLU A 136 -25.77 25.97 -7.61
C GLU A 136 -24.24 26.24 -7.55
N GLY A 137 -23.57 26.34 -8.70
CA GLY A 137 -22.12 26.59 -8.79
C GLY A 137 -21.22 25.36 -8.55
N ILE A 138 -21.76 24.15 -8.50
CA ILE A 138 -21.01 22.89 -8.49
C ILE A 138 -21.20 22.12 -9.79
N VAL A 139 -20.22 21.25 -10.10
CA VAL A 139 -20.24 20.32 -11.25
C VAL A 139 -20.34 18.90 -10.71
N ILE A 140 -21.34 18.17 -11.19
CA ILE A 140 -21.59 16.76 -10.85
C ILE A 140 -21.21 15.94 -12.08
N ALA A 141 -20.39 14.92 -11.89
CA ALA A 141 -20.02 13.97 -12.93
C ALA A 141 -20.36 12.54 -12.46
N SER A 142 -21.19 11.84 -13.21
CA SER A 142 -21.73 10.52 -12.83
C SER A 142 -21.54 9.50 -13.96
N GLY A 143 -21.20 8.26 -13.62
CA GLY A 143 -21.08 7.16 -14.57
C GLY A 143 -21.07 5.80 -13.86
N GLY A 144 -21.91 4.87 -14.31
CA GLY A 144 -22.11 3.59 -13.63
C GLY A 144 -22.62 3.79 -12.21
N SER A 145 -21.94 3.22 -11.22
CA SER A 145 -22.25 3.37 -9.79
C SER A 145 -21.42 4.45 -9.08
N GLN A 146 -20.61 5.23 -9.81
CA GLN A 146 -19.73 6.25 -9.23
C GLN A 146 -20.20 7.65 -9.63
N GLU A 147 -20.13 8.57 -8.67
CA GLU A 147 -20.50 9.97 -8.82
C GLU A 147 -19.49 10.83 -8.05
N VAL A 148 -19.07 11.92 -8.68
CA VAL A 148 -18.18 12.92 -8.09
C VAL A 148 -18.72 14.31 -8.26
N ILE A 149 -18.42 15.14 -7.28
CA ILE A 149 -18.86 16.51 -7.22
C ILE A 149 -17.62 17.39 -7.09
N LEU A 150 -17.43 18.27 -8.07
CA LEU A 150 -16.42 19.31 -8.06
C LEU A 150 -17.06 20.61 -7.58
N SER A 151 -16.47 21.21 -6.55
CA SER A 151 -16.74 22.56 -6.09
C SER A 151 -15.46 23.38 -6.07
N SER A 152 -15.61 24.71 -6.07
CA SER A 152 -14.49 25.64 -6.08
C SER A 152 -14.82 26.89 -5.24
N THR A 153 -13.82 27.51 -4.61
CA THR A 153 -13.97 28.86 -4.02
C THR A 153 -13.97 29.95 -5.09
N ALA A 154 -13.28 29.72 -6.21
CA ALA A 154 -13.37 30.55 -7.39
C ALA A 154 -14.70 30.26 -8.14
N PRO A 155 -15.42 31.28 -8.63
CA PRO A 155 -16.64 31.09 -9.41
C PRO A 155 -16.40 30.22 -10.65
N MET A 156 -17.00 29.04 -10.68
CA MET A 156 -16.73 28.04 -11.71
C MET A 156 -17.59 28.27 -12.95
N GLN A 157 -17.07 29.04 -13.90
CA GLN A 157 -17.69 29.30 -15.22
C GLN A 157 -16.93 28.50 -16.30
N GLY A 158 -17.19 27.19 -16.35
CA GLY A 158 -16.54 26.28 -17.29
C GLY A 158 -17.44 25.82 -18.43
N SER A 159 -16.93 24.88 -19.22
CA SER A 159 -17.69 24.21 -20.28
C SER A 159 -17.38 22.72 -20.29
N VAL A 160 -18.38 21.93 -20.69
CA VAL A 160 -18.19 20.51 -20.98
C VAL A 160 -17.83 20.36 -22.46
N GLU A 161 -16.65 19.80 -22.72
CA GLU A 161 -16.11 19.57 -24.06
C GLU A 161 -16.09 18.06 -24.37
N GLU A 162 -16.44 17.68 -25.59
CA GLU A 162 -16.33 16.30 -26.08
C GLU A 162 -14.96 16.12 -26.74
N VAL A 163 -14.10 15.29 -26.15
CA VAL A 163 -12.76 15.01 -26.65
C VAL A 163 -12.54 13.51 -26.65
N ASP A 164 -12.22 12.96 -27.82
CA ASP A 164 -12.07 11.50 -28.06
C ASP A 164 -13.32 10.70 -27.64
N GLY A 165 -14.52 11.22 -27.86
CA GLY A 165 -15.78 10.56 -27.52
C GLY A 165 -16.14 10.55 -26.04
N ARG A 166 -15.40 11.31 -25.21
CA ARG A 166 -15.62 11.42 -23.76
C ARG A 166 -15.86 12.89 -23.38
N PRO A 167 -16.92 13.19 -22.60
CA PRO A 167 -17.15 14.53 -22.10
C PRO A 167 -16.15 14.83 -20.97
N ARG A 168 -15.62 16.06 -20.96
CA ARG A 168 -14.65 16.54 -19.96
C ARG A 168 -15.03 17.96 -19.56
N PHE A 169 -14.95 18.29 -18.29
CA PHE A 169 -15.23 19.64 -17.81
C PHE A 169 -13.93 20.47 -17.77
N VAL A 170 -13.96 21.66 -18.35
CA VAL A 170 -12.82 22.58 -18.43
C VAL A 170 -13.21 23.94 -17.87
N TYR A 171 -12.38 24.48 -16.99
CA TYR A 171 -12.55 25.81 -16.42
C TYR A 171 -11.20 26.52 -16.36
N ARG A 172 -11.15 27.78 -16.79
CA ARG A 172 -9.94 28.61 -16.82
C ARG A 172 -10.19 29.96 -16.17
N PHE A 173 -9.20 30.47 -15.45
CA PHE A 173 -9.26 31.78 -14.80
C PHE A 173 -7.86 32.30 -14.48
N THR A 174 -7.74 33.61 -14.33
CA THR A 174 -6.52 34.27 -13.83
C THR A 174 -6.49 34.25 -12.30
N LEU A 175 -5.42 33.71 -11.72
CA LEU A 175 -5.15 33.77 -10.29
C LEU A 175 -4.18 34.91 -9.98
N GLU A 176 -4.66 35.90 -9.24
CA GLU A 176 -3.86 37.04 -8.81
C GLU A 176 -2.90 36.68 -7.66
N PRO A 177 -1.70 37.31 -7.59
CA PRO A 177 -0.76 37.10 -6.50
C PRO A 177 -1.38 37.28 -5.11
N GLY A 178 -1.03 36.39 -4.19
CA GLY A 178 -1.51 36.44 -2.80
C GLY A 178 -2.98 36.01 -2.62
N ARG A 179 -3.66 35.59 -3.69
CA ARG A 179 -4.94 34.88 -3.58
C ARG A 179 -4.70 33.38 -3.56
N GLN A 180 -5.54 32.70 -2.79
CA GLN A 180 -5.60 31.26 -2.72
C GLN A 180 -7.02 30.80 -3.09
N GLU A 181 -7.11 29.88 -4.02
CA GLU A 181 -8.37 29.27 -4.43
C GLU A 181 -8.30 27.75 -4.24
N TRP A 182 -9.42 27.14 -3.90
CA TRP A 182 -9.52 25.72 -3.61
C TRP A 182 -10.48 25.04 -4.56
N PHE A 183 -10.08 23.87 -5.06
CA PHE A 183 -10.94 22.89 -5.70
C PHE A 183 -11.16 21.73 -4.73
N THR A 184 -12.41 21.33 -4.54
CA THR A 184 -12.76 20.13 -3.79
C THR A 184 -13.47 19.15 -4.70
N LEU A 185 -12.87 17.97 -4.88
CA LEU A 185 -13.52 16.84 -5.52
C LEU A 185 -14.01 15.90 -4.41
N GLY A 186 -15.30 15.92 -4.12
CA GLY A 186 -15.89 15.01 -3.14
C GLY A 186 -16.71 13.92 -3.78
N PHE A 187 -16.91 12.88 -3.01
CA PHE A 187 -17.35 11.59 -3.51
C PHE A 187 -18.48 11.08 -2.61
N GLY A 188 -19.59 10.64 -3.20
CA GLY A 188 -20.71 10.16 -2.40
C GLY A 188 -21.96 9.85 -3.19
N GLU A 189 -22.76 8.93 -2.66
CA GLU A 189 -24.06 8.52 -3.18
C GLU A 189 -25.01 9.70 -3.20
N ARG A 190 -25.37 10.17 -4.40
CA ARG A 190 -26.52 11.06 -4.66
C ARG A 190 -26.76 12.04 -3.52
N TYR A 191 -25.77 12.89 -3.21
CA TYR A 191 -25.81 13.83 -2.07
C TYR A 191 -27.14 14.60 -2.00
N PHE A 192 -27.69 14.93 -3.17
CA PHE A 192 -28.96 15.61 -3.36
C PHE A 192 -30.19 14.73 -3.11
N ALA A 193 -30.13 13.41 -3.38
CA ALA A 193 -31.23 12.50 -3.05
C ALA A 193 -31.41 12.33 -1.53
N LEU A 194 -30.38 12.63 -0.74
CA LEU A 194 -30.42 12.63 0.73
C LEU A 194 -30.68 14.02 1.33
N GLY A 195 -30.96 15.04 0.52
CA GLY A 195 -31.23 16.41 0.99
C GLY A 195 -30.03 17.11 1.66
N ARG A 196 -28.81 16.61 1.44
CA ARG A 196 -27.59 17.15 2.06
C ARG A 196 -26.99 18.25 1.18
N LYS A 197 -26.59 19.37 1.80
CA LYS A 197 -25.69 20.33 1.14
C LYS A 197 -24.30 19.72 1.05
N PHE A 198 -23.69 19.81 -0.13
CA PHE A 198 -22.31 19.38 -0.31
C PHE A 198 -21.36 20.29 0.48
N PRO A 199 -20.30 19.75 1.13
CA PRO A 199 -19.35 20.59 1.85
C PRO A 199 -18.67 21.56 0.87
N SER A 200 -18.83 22.86 1.15
CA SER A 200 -18.26 23.95 0.37
C SER A 200 -16.74 23.86 0.37
N SER A 201 -16.08 24.27 -0.73
CA SER A 201 -14.62 24.43 -0.75
C SER A 201 -14.13 25.51 0.22
N SER A 202 -15.04 26.30 0.82
CA SER A 202 -14.71 27.34 1.80
C SER A 202 -14.08 26.83 3.10
N ASP A 203 -14.26 25.55 3.45
CA ASP A 203 -13.62 24.95 4.64
C ASP A 203 -12.24 24.35 4.34
N ALA A 204 -11.80 24.31 3.07
CA ALA A 204 -10.58 23.61 2.66
C ALA A 204 -9.32 24.13 3.34
N THR A 205 -9.22 25.44 3.61
CA THR A 205 -8.10 26.02 4.38
C THR A 205 -8.04 25.48 5.80
N GLU A 206 -9.19 25.37 6.48
CA GLU A 206 -9.27 24.81 7.83
C GLU A 206 -8.89 23.32 7.81
N LEU A 207 -9.39 22.57 6.82
CA LEU A 207 -9.05 21.16 6.66
C LEU A 207 -7.56 20.95 6.40
N ALA A 208 -6.92 21.82 5.61
CA ALA A 208 -5.49 21.73 5.35
C ALA A 208 -4.71 21.89 6.66
N ALA A 209 -5.08 22.86 7.49
CA ALA A 209 -4.49 23.06 8.81
C ALA A 209 -4.70 21.85 9.72
N ARG A 210 -5.95 21.37 9.86
CA ARG A 210 -6.29 20.20 10.69
C ARG A 210 -5.60 18.92 10.22
N THR A 211 -5.49 18.73 8.92
CA THR A 211 -4.83 17.55 8.32
C THR A 211 -3.32 17.61 8.52
N GLY A 212 -2.70 18.77 8.29
CA GLY A 212 -1.29 18.97 8.59
C GLY A 212 -0.97 18.74 10.06
N GLU A 213 -1.80 19.29 10.95
CA GLU A 213 -1.66 19.11 12.40
C GLU A 213 -1.83 17.64 12.82
N PHE A 214 -2.77 16.91 12.22
CA PHE A 214 -2.93 15.48 12.45
C PHE A 214 -1.65 14.71 12.10
N TRP A 215 -1.07 14.93 10.92
CA TRP A 215 0.13 14.21 10.51
C TRP A 215 1.33 14.53 11.39
N LEU A 216 1.51 15.82 11.75
CA LEU A 216 2.58 16.24 12.67
C LEU A 216 2.41 15.59 14.04
N ARG A 217 1.23 15.72 14.66
CA ARG A 217 0.95 15.13 15.98
C ARG A 217 1.08 13.61 15.97
N TRP A 218 0.63 12.96 14.90
CA TRP A 218 0.79 11.52 14.76
C TRP A 218 2.27 11.13 14.70
N LEU A 219 3.06 11.82 13.87
CA LEU A 219 4.47 11.53 13.64
C LEU A 219 5.38 11.87 14.84
N ASP A 220 4.98 12.78 15.72
CA ASP A 220 5.69 13.12 16.96
C ASP A 220 5.84 11.95 17.93
N GLN A 221 5.05 10.87 17.75
CA GLN A 221 5.21 9.62 18.49
C GLN A 221 6.44 8.80 18.07
N CYS A 222 7.09 9.15 16.95
CA CYS A 222 8.23 8.41 16.43
C CYS A 222 9.45 8.50 17.37
N LEU A 223 9.87 7.35 17.89
CA LEU A 223 10.99 7.20 18.82
C LEU A 223 12.34 7.00 18.12
N TYR A 224 12.37 6.89 16.79
CA TYR A 224 13.61 6.64 16.05
C TYR A 224 14.45 7.93 15.92
N THR A 225 15.68 7.88 16.46
CA THR A 225 16.66 8.98 16.46
C THR A 225 17.97 8.60 15.75
N GLY A 226 17.98 7.49 15.01
CA GLY A 226 19.16 7.02 14.28
C GLY A 226 19.46 7.82 13.00
N PRO A 227 20.53 7.46 12.26
CA PRO A 227 21.04 8.23 11.13
C PRO A 227 20.06 8.35 9.94
N PHE A 228 19.06 7.48 9.85
CA PHE A 228 18.07 7.46 8.76
C PHE A 228 16.73 8.10 9.14
N GLN A 229 16.72 9.06 10.06
CA GLN A 229 15.50 9.59 10.67
C GLN A 229 14.48 10.11 9.64
N GLU A 230 14.94 10.87 8.65
CA GLU A 230 14.08 11.42 7.60
C GLU A 230 13.40 10.31 6.78
N ALA A 231 14.18 9.29 6.38
CA ALA A 231 13.65 8.14 5.64
C ALA A 231 12.64 7.35 6.49
N VAL A 232 12.94 7.10 7.77
CA VAL A 232 12.03 6.40 8.68
C VAL A 232 10.72 7.16 8.87
N ARG A 233 10.78 8.48 9.08
CA ARG A 233 9.58 9.34 9.22
C ARG A 233 8.73 9.33 7.94
N ARG A 234 9.38 9.48 6.78
CA ARG A 234 8.70 9.44 5.48
C ARG A 234 8.04 8.09 5.21
N SER A 235 8.73 6.99 5.50
CA SER A 235 8.17 5.64 5.39
C SER A 235 7.01 5.41 6.34
N ALA A 236 7.11 5.84 7.61
CA ALA A 236 6.03 5.70 8.59
C ALA A 236 4.74 6.40 8.12
N LEU A 237 4.85 7.63 7.61
CA LEU A 237 3.72 8.37 7.05
C LEU A 237 3.05 7.66 5.86
N VAL A 238 3.83 6.96 5.02
CA VAL A 238 3.28 6.17 3.89
C VAL A 238 2.57 4.91 4.40
N ILE A 239 3.18 4.17 5.34
CA ILE A 239 2.55 2.97 5.91
C ILE A 239 1.23 3.35 6.59
N LYS A 240 1.22 4.42 7.39
CA LYS A 240 -0.01 4.92 8.02
C LYS A 240 -1.06 5.33 7.00
N LEU A 241 -0.67 6.05 5.94
CA LEU A 241 -1.56 6.45 4.85
C LEU A 241 -2.23 5.25 4.19
N LEU A 242 -1.51 4.12 4.05
CA LEU A 242 -2.02 2.87 3.46
C LEU A 242 -2.72 1.93 4.46
N THR A 243 -2.70 2.25 5.75
CA THR A 243 -3.45 1.52 6.78
C THR A 243 -4.91 1.94 6.72
N TYR A 244 -5.78 1.03 6.29
CA TYR A 244 -7.21 1.26 6.15
C TYR A 244 -7.86 1.47 7.52
N ALA A 245 -8.11 2.72 7.89
CA ALA A 245 -8.55 3.13 9.22
C ALA A 245 -9.79 2.40 9.75
N PRO A 246 -10.80 2.02 8.93
CA PRO A 246 -11.95 1.29 9.43
C PRO A 246 -11.65 -0.12 9.98
N THR A 247 -10.56 -0.78 9.55
CA THR A 247 -10.25 -2.16 9.97
C THR A 247 -8.82 -2.36 10.50
N GLY A 248 -7.88 -1.45 10.19
CA GLY A 248 -6.45 -1.64 10.44
C GLY A 248 -5.72 -2.45 9.37
N ALA A 249 -6.39 -2.89 8.31
CA ALA A 249 -5.77 -3.62 7.21
C ALA A 249 -4.77 -2.74 6.44
N LEU A 250 -3.54 -3.21 6.22
CA LEU A 250 -2.53 -2.48 5.43
C LEU A 250 -2.64 -2.87 3.95
N SER A 251 -2.98 -1.92 3.08
CA SER A 251 -2.93 -2.13 1.64
C SER A 251 -1.46 -2.24 1.19
N ALA A 252 -1.10 -3.27 0.41
CA ALA A 252 0.28 -3.48 -0.01
C ALA A 252 0.79 -2.35 -0.92
N ALA A 253 -0.04 -1.91 -1.86
CA ALA A 253 0.15 -0.66 -2.60
C ALA A 253 -1.21 -0.12 -3.11
N PRO A 254 -1.37 1.19 -3.31
CA PRO A 254 -2.65 1.74 -3.72
C PRO A 254 -2.97 1.54 -5.21
N THR A 255 -2.23 0.69 -5.95
CA THR A 255 -2.29 0.55 -7.41
C THR A 255 -2.51 -0.90 -7.86
N THR A 256 -2.97 -1.06 -9.09
CA THR A 256 -2.99 -2.34 -9.80
C THR A 256 -2.25 -2.24 -11.12
N SER A 257 -1.77 -3.37 -11.65
CA SER A 257 -1.29 -3.50 -13.02
C SER A 257 -0.11 -2.61 -13.41
N ILE A 258 0.69 -2.23 -12.42
CA ILE A 258 2.01 -1.66 -12.65
C ILE A 258 2.99 -2.84 -12.73
N PRO A 259 3.76 -2.98 -13.81
CA PRO A 259 4.58 -4.15 -14.04
C PRO A 259 5.77 -4.24 -13.07
N GLU A 260 6.10 -5.45 -12.59
CA GLU A 260 7.34 -5.71 -11.86
C GLU A 260 8.59 -5.47 -12.72
N ASP A 261 8.51 -5.76 -14.02
CA ASP A 261 9.55 -5.52 -15.02
C ASP A 261 8.94 -4.78 -16.23
N PRO A 262 9.51 -3.67 -16.72
CA PRO A 262 8.91 -2.87 -17.79
C PRO A 262 8.49 -3.69 -19.02
N GLY A 263 7.21 -3.59 -19.40
CA GLY A 263 6.63 -4.34 -20.52
C GLY A 263 6.28 -5.80 -20.22
N GLY A 264 6.61 -6.30 -19.02
CA GLY A 264 6.33 -7.67 -18.59
C GLY A 264 4.85 -7.95 -18.30
N ASP A 265 4.59 -9.20 -17.91
CA ASP A 265 3.27 -9.75 -17.62
C ASP A 265 3.01 -9.96 -16.12
N ARG A 266 3.83 -9.38 -15.25
CA ARG A 266 3.66 -9.40 -13.78
C ARG A 266 3.03 -8.12 -13.28
N ASN A 267 1.78 -7.94 -13.66
CA ASN A 267 1.07 -6.69 -13.49
C ASN A 267 -0.02 -6.89 -12.42
N TRP A 268 0.37 -7.26 -11.21
CA TRP A 268 -0.57 -7.67 -10.16
C TRP A 268 -1.37 -6.52 -9.55
N ASP A 269 -2.51 -6.86 -8.94
CA ASP A 269 -3.31 -5.93 -8.16
C ASP A 269 -2.86 -5.95 -6.71
N TYR A 270 -2.20 -4.87 -6.25
CA TYR A 270 -1.61 -4.76 -4.92
C TYR A 270 -2.50 -4.04 -3.90
N ARG A 271 -3.75 -3.71 -4.27
CA ARG A 271 -4.65 -2.89 -3.43
C ARG A 271 -5.21 -3.63 -2.21
N PHE A 272 -4.80 -4.87 -2.00
CA PHE A 272 -5.27 -5.79 -0.97
C PHE A 272 -4.30 -5.87 0.21
N CYS A 273 -4.74 -6.51 1.28
CA CYS A 273 -3.97 -6.71 2.51
C CYS A 273 -3.36 -8.12 2.51
N TRP A 274 -2.07 -8.21 2.20
CA TRP A 274 -1.29 -9.43 2.45
C TRP A 274 -0.92 -9.49 3.93
N LEU A 275 -1.18 -10.63 4.56
CA LEU A 275 -0.92 -10.80 5.98
C LEU A 275 0.57 -10.65 6.33
N ARG A 276 1.46 -11.11 5.45
CA ARG A 276 2.91 -10.94 5.59
C ARG A 276 3.31 -9.46 5.55
N ASP A 277 2.92 -8.77 4.48
CA ASP A 277 3.26 -7.36 4.24
C ASP A 277 2.74 -6.47 5.37
N ALA A 278 1.49 -6.71 5.79
CA ALA A 278 0.89 -6.05 6.94
C ALA A 278 1.66 -6.35 8.23
N SER A 279 2.04 -7.60 8.49
CA SER A 279 2.84 -7.97 9.66
C SER A 279 4.19 -7.24 9.70
N TYR A 280 4.88 -7.14 8.56
CA TYR A 280 6.16 -6.42 8.48
C TYR A 280 6.00 -4.91 8.65
N GLY A 281 5.05 -4.30 7.95
CA GLY A 281 4.77 -2.86 8.02
C GLY A 281 4.34 -2.42 9.42
N ILE A 282 3.45 -3.17 10.05
CA ILE A 282 2.97 -2.90 11.40
C ILE A 282 4.07 -3.14 12.44
N ALA A 283 4.85 -4.21 12.32
CA ALA A 283 5.99 -4.42 13.21
C ALA A 283 7.04 -3.30 13.07
N ALA A 284 7.22 -2.71 11.87
CA ALA A 284 8.09 -1.56 11.66
C ALA A 284 7.55 -0.29 12.35
N LEU A 285 6.25 0.02 12.17
CA LEU A 285 5.59 1.12 12.88
C LEU A 285 5.73 0.96 14.40
N PHE A 286 5.50 -0.24 14.90
CA PHE A 286 5.58 -0.49 16.32
C PHE A 286 7.00 -0.35 16.89
N ARG A 287 8.02 -0.84 16.17
CA ARG A 287 9.43 -0.62 16.52
C ARG A 287 9.79 0.87 16.52
N ALA A 288 9.14 1.67 15.69
CA ALA A 288 9.30 3.13 15.63
C ALA A 288 8.49 3.90 16.68
N GLY A 289 7.62 3.25 17.48
CA GLY A 289 6.87 3.87 18.59
C GLY A 289 5.38 4.05 18.37
N PHE A 290 4.83 3.63 17.22
CA PHE A 290 3.41 3.76 16.90
C PHE A 290 2.61 2.55 17.42
N SER A 291 1.89 2.72 18.53
CA SER A 291 1.23 1.61 19.23
C SER A 291 -0.19 1.31 18.77
N GLN A 292 -0.93 2.32 18.27
CA GLN A 292 -2.36 2.17 17.95
C GLN A 292 -2.56 1.26 16.73
N GLU A 293 -1.80 1.47 15.66
CA GLU A 293 -1.90 0.69 14.42
C GLU A 293 -1.59 -0.78 14.66
N ALA A 294 -0.65 -1.07 15.58
CA ALA A 294 -0.34 -2.42 15.99
C ALA A 294 -1.53 -3.08 16.72
N ALA A 295 -2.16 -2.38 17.66
CA ALA A 295 -3.33 -2.91 18.37
C ALA A 295 -4.50 -3.18 17.40
N ASP A 296 -4.78 -2.27 16.47
CA ASP A 296 -5.86 -2.41 15.49
C ASP A 296 -5.63 -3.61 14.58
N PHE A 297 -4.41 -3.77 14.04
CA PHE A 297 -4.07 -4.90 13.18
C PHE A 297 -4.12 -6.26 13.91
N ILE A 298 -3.63 -6.31 15.15
CA ILE A 298 -3.70 -7.54 15.97
C ILE A 298 -5.16 -7.91 16.29
N ASN A 299 -6.01 -6.91 16.59
CA ASN A 299 -7.44 -7.15 16.78
C ASN A 299 -8.09 -7.67 15.50
N TRP A 300 -7.75 -7.10 14.34
CA TRP A 300 -8.25 -7.56 13.05
C TRP A 300 -7.85 -9.01 12.76
N ILE A 301 -6.58 -9.39 12.96
CA ILE A 301 -6.14 -10.79 12.81
C ILE A 301 -6.91 -11.70 13.76
N ARG A 302 -7.03 -11.32 15.04
CA ARG A 302 -7.75 -12.11 16.04
C ARG A 302 -9.17 -12.41 15.60
N ASP A 303 -9.92 -11.38 15.21
CA ASP A 303 -11.34 -11.52 14.88
C ASP A 303 -11.52 -12.42 13.64
N ARG A 304 -10.63 -12.30 12.65
CA ARG A 304 -10.66 -13.18 11.47
C ARG A 304 -10.26 -14.61 11.77
N ALA A 305 -9.21 -14.82 12.54
CA ALA A 305 -8.71 -16.16 12.86
C ALA A 305 -9.70 -16.95 13.74
N TYR A 306 -10.44 -16.25 14.60
CA TYR A 306 -11.43 -16.85 15.49
C TYR A 306 -12.70 -17.29 14.74
N ASP A 307 -13.19 -16.49 13.79
CA ASP A 307 -14.51 -16.70 13.15
C ASP A 307 -14.49 -17.68 11.96
N HIS A 308 -13.33 -17.96 11.35
CA HIS A 308 -13.24 -18.69 10.07
C HIS A 308 -12.56 -20.07 10.13
N ASP A 309 -12.69 -20.79 11.25
CA ASP A 309 -12.21 -22.17 11.38
C ASP A 309 -10.73 -22.39 10.95
N PHE A 310 -9.91 -21.35 11.14
CA PHE A 310 -8.45 -21.34 10.92
C PHE A 310 -7.94 -21.45 9.48
N ALA A 311 -8.81 -21.43 8.47
CA ALA A 311 -8.37 -21.32 7.08
C ALA A 311 -8.00 -19.85 6.76
N MET A 312 -6.87 -19.37 7.29
CA MET A 312 -6.35 -18.06 6.90
C MET A 312 -5.84 -18.10 5.46
N GLN A 313 -6.40 -17.24 4.63
CA GLN A 313 -5.82 -16.88 3.35
C GLN A 313 -4.64 -15.95 3.57
N ILE A 314 -3.78 -15.87 2.55
CA ILE A 314 -2.57 -15.04 2.61
C ILE A 314 -2.87 -13.57 2.30
N VAL A 315 -3.99 -13.29 1.63
CA VAL A 315 -4.40 -11.96 1.17
C VAL A 315 -5.91 -11.79 1.28
N TYR A 316 -6.34 -10.59 1.68
CA TYR A 316 -7.74 -10.21 1.84
C TYR A 316 -8.02 -8.83 1.25
N ARG A 317 -9.28 -8.56 0.93
CA ARG A 317 -9.75 -7.18 0.74
C ARG A 317 -9.51 -6.35 2.01
N VAL A 318 -9.52 -5.02 1.91
CA VAL A 318 -9.25 -4.14 3.06
C VAL A 318 -10.34 -4.19 4.14
N ASP A 319 -11.55 -4.63 3.80
CA ASP A 319 -12.62 -4.95 4.75
C ASP A 319 -12.52 -6.38 5.32
N GLY A 320 -11.56 -7.16 4.85
CA GLY A 320 -11.36 -8.55 5.21
C GLY A 320 -12.09 -9.56 4.32
N ASP A 321 -12.90 -9.17 3.33
CA ASP A 321 -13.55 -10.16 2.49
C ASP A 321 -12.49 -11.03 1.75
N PRO A 322 -12.58 -12.38 1.84
CA PRO A 322 -11.65 -13.32 1.20
C PRO A 322 -11.79 -13.43 -0.33
N HIS A 323 -12.82 -12.83 -0.92
CA HIS A 323 -13.15 -13.00 -2.33
C HIS A 323 -12.39 -12.00 -3.22
N LEU A 324 -11.41 -12.51 -3.97
CA LEU A 324 -10.52 -11.73 -4.84
C LEU A 324 -10.46 -12.30 -6.28
N PRO A 325 -11.59 -12.41 -7.00
CA PRO A 325 -11.62 -12.99 -8.33
C PRO A 325 -10.79 -12.12 -9.30
N GLU A 326 -9.87 -12.75 -10.00
CA GLU A 326 -9.06 -12.08 -11.01
C GLU A 326 -9.90 -11.80 -12.27
N GLN A 327 -9.77 -10.60 -12.81
CA GLN A 327 -10.40 -10.19 -14.08
C GLN A 327 -9.40 -9.40 -14.92
N PHE A 328 -9.44 -9.60 -16.23
CA PHE A 328 -8.62 -8.86 -17.19
C PHE A 328 -9.37 -7.67 -17.79
N LEU A 329 -8.69 -6.54 -17.92
CA LEU A 329 -9.19 -5.29 -18.48
C LEU A 329 -8.62 -5.09 -19.90
N GLU A 330 -9.04 -5.94 -20.86
CA GLU A 330 -8.51 -5.96 -22.23
C GLU A 330 -8.65 -4.64 -22.99
N HIS A 331 -9.61 -3.81 -22.57
CA HIS A 331 -9.87 -2.51 -23.16
C HIS A 331 -8.72 -1.53 -22.91
N LEU A 332 -8.00 -1.63 -21.80
CA LEU A 332 -6.93 -0.68 -21.43
C LEU A 332 -5.61 -1.04 -22.10
N ALA A 333 -4.81 -0.02 -22.46
CA ALA A 333 -3.48 -0.22 -23.02
C ALA A 333 -2.53 -0.94 -22.05
N GLY A 334 -2.57 -0.56 -20.77
CA GLY A 334 -1.66 -1.01 -19.72
C GLY A 334 -0.53 -0.02 -19.47
N PHE A 335 0.07 -0.11 -18.28
CA PHE A 335 1.15 0.79 -17.89
C PHE A 335 2.32 0.68 -18.87
N ASP A 336 2.61 1.76 -19.59
CA ASP A 336 3.62 1.78 -20.66
C ASP A 336 3.43 0.66 -21.71
N GLY A 337 2.17 0.26 -21.95
CA GLY A 337 1.82 -0.84 -22.86
C GLY A 337 1.95 -2.26 -22.27
N ALA A 338 2.35 -2.41 -21.00
CA ALA A 338 2.48 -3.70 -20.34
C ALA A 338 1.13 -4.40 -20.18
N ARG A 339 1.07 -5.69 -20.54
CA ARG A 339 -0.15 -6.51 -20.53
C ARG A 339 0.10 -7.86 -19.86
N PRO A 340 -0.93 -8.48 -19.27
CA PRO A 340 -2.32 -8.01 -19.20
C PRO A 340 -2.54 -7.03 -18.04
N VAL A 341 -3.53 -6.14 -18.21
CA VAL A 341 -4.09 -5.33 -17.10
C VAL A 341 -5.08 -6.20 -16.35
N ARG A 342 -4.86 -6.41 -15.05
CA ARG A 342 -5.70 -7.25 -14.19
C ARG A 342 -6.20 -6.52 -12.95
N ILE A 343 -7.32 -6.96 -12.42
CA ILE A 343 -7.87 -6.56 -11.13
C ILE A 343 -8.23 -7.81 -10.34
N GLY A 344 -8.23 -7.74 -9.01
CA GLY A 344 -8.29 -8.95 -8.19
C GLY A 344 -6.94 -9.67 -8.18
N ASN A 345 -6.84 -10.76 -7.41
CA ASN A 345 -5.55 -11.43 -7.26
C ASN A 345 -5.71 -12.92 -6.93
N ARG A 346 -5.16 -13.77 -7.81
CA ARG A 346 -5.15 -15.23 -7.65
C ARG A 346 -4.37 -15.74 -6.43
N ALA A 347 -3.52 -14.91 -5.83
CA ALA A 347 -2.80 -15.23 -4.59
C ALA A 347 -3.75 -15.67 -3.46
N ALA A 348 -5.02 -15.23 -3.47
CA ALA A 348 -6.03 -15.66 -2.49
C ALA A 348 -6.24 -17.19 -2.40
N GLY A 349 -5.94 -17.93 -3.48
CA GLY A 349 -5.99 -19.39 -3.52
C GLY A 349 -4.65 -20.10 -3.30
N GLN A 350 -3.56 -19.36 -3.10
CA GLN A 350 -2.23 -19.94 -2.90
C GLN A 350 -2.01 -20.40 -1.47
N ARG A 351 -1.03 -21.30 -1.31
CA ARG A 351 -0.54 -21.73 0.00
C ARG A 351 0.83 -21.08 0.22
N GLN A 352 0.96 -20.28 1.26
CA GLN A 352 2.25 -19.72 1.68
C GLN A 352 2.38 -19.91 3.19
N LEU A 353 3.39 -20.66 3.61
CA LEU A 353 3.54 -21.08 5.01
C LEU A 353 4.20 -20.01 5.89
N ASP A 354 4.91 -19.07 5.28
CA ASP A 354 5.62 -17.99 5.96
C ASP A 354 4.68 -17.00 6.66
N VAL A 355 3.45 -16.85 6.15
CA VAL A 355 2.41 -15.97 6.71
C VAL A 355 2.16 -16.27 8.20
N PHE A 356 2.13 -17.53 8.61
CA PHE A 356 1.90 -17.89 10.02
C PHE A 356 3.04 -17.38 10.92
N GLY A 357 4.28 -17.54 10.47
CA GLY A 357 5.44 -17.04 11.17
C GLY A 357 5.46 -15.51 11.25
N ALA A 358 5.14 -14.82 10.15
CA ALA A 358 5.09 -13.36 10.12
C ALA A 358 4.05 -12.80 11.11
N VAL A 359 2.88 -13.43 11.19
CA VAL A 359 1.80 -13.06 12.11
C VAL A 359 2.21 -13.29 13.58
N ILE A 360 2.78 -14.45 13.92
CA ILE A 360 3.21 -14.74 15.30
C ILE A 360 4.41 -13.87 15.69
N ASP A 361 5.36 -13.59 14.78
CA ASP A 361 6.46 -12.66 15.06
C ASP A 361 5.93 -11.25 15.34
N CYS A 362 4.94 -10.78 14.59
CA CYS A 362 4.27 -9.50 14.86
C CYS A 362 3.64 -9.48 16.26
N MET A 363 3.01 -10.59 16.70
CA MET A 363 2.47 -10.72 18.06
C MET A 363 3.57 -10.73 19.14
N ALA A 364 4.70 -11.40 18.89
CA ALA A 364 5.86 -11.39 19.78
C ALA A 364 6.52 -10.01 19.87
N VAL A 365 6.57 -9.28 18.75
CA VAL A 365 6.98 -7.87 18.72
C VAL A 365 6.02 -7.03 19.57
N TYR A 366 4.70 -7.19 19.37
CA TYR A 366 3.65 -6.51 20.15
C TYR A 366 3.80 -6.72 21.67
N GLN A 367 3.93 -7.97 22.12
CA GLN A 367 4.11 -8.29 23.54
C GLN A 367 5.38 -7.65 24.13
N ARG A 368 6.52 -7.75 23.43
CA ARG A 368 7.83 -7.24 23.92
C ARG A 368 7.86 -5.74 24.20
N LYS A 369 6.93 -4.95 23.66
CA LYS A 369 6.83 -3.50 23.93
C LYS A 369 5.65 -3.15 24.85
N GLY A 370 5.09 -4.13 25.56
CA GLY A 370 4.03 -3.91 26.55
C GLY A 370 2.61 -4.15 26.04
N GLY A 371 2.43 -4.69 24.83
CA GLY A 371 1.14 -5.14 24.33
C GLY A 371 0.58 -6.31 25.14
N PHE A 372 -0.73 -6.32 25.38
CA PHE A 372 -1.39 -7.39 26.14
C PHE A 372 -1.88 -8.53 25.24
N ILE A 373 -1.42 -9.75 25.50
CA ILE A 373 -1.91 -10.96 24.84
C ILE A 373 -3.12 -11.50 25.62
N SER A 374 -4.32 -11.20 25.12
CA SER A 374 -5.57 -11.72 25.70
C SER A 374 -5.70 -13.24 25.54
N ALA A 375 -6.55 -13.87 26.35
CA ALA A 375 -6.84 -15.31 26.23
C ALA A 375 -7.35 -15.70 24.82
N LYS A 376 -8.20 -14.87 24.19
CA LYS A 376 -8.67 -15.10 22.81
C LYS A 376 -7.53 -15.08 21.80
N LEU A 377 -6.60 -14.13 21.95
CA LEU A 377 -5.42 -14.03 21.10
C LEU A 377 -4.46 -15.19 21.35
N TRP A 378 -4.33 -15.63 22.61
CA TRP A 378 -3.55 -16.81 22.96
C TRP A 378 -4.08 -18.08 22.25
N THR A 379 -5.39 -18.30 22.24
CA THR A 379 -6.00 -19.43 21.51
C THR A 379 -5.62 -19.42 20.02
N VAL A 380 -5.51 -18.24 19.42
CA VAL A 380 -5.05 -18.10 18.02
C VAL A 380 -3.57 -18.48 17.88
N ILE A 381 -2.71 -17.98 18.76
CA ILE A 381 -1.26 -18.29 18.76
C ILE A 381 -1.03 -19.79 18.97
N GLU A 382 -1.64 -20.36 20.00
CA GLU A 382 -1.48 -21.77 20.39
C GLU A 382 -1.91 -22.70 19.26
N ARG A 383 -3.09 -22.48 18.68
CA ARG A 383 -3.59 -23.31 17.57
C ARG A 383 -2.76 -23.16 16.29
N PHE A 384 -2.17 -21.99 16.01
CA PHE A 384 -1.23 -21.88 14.87
C PHE A 384 0.03 -22.67 15.15
N ALA A 385 0.65 -22.48 16.32
CA ALA A 385 1.88 -23.15 16.71
C ALA A 385 1.74 -24.67 16.73
N ASP A 386 0.62 -25.20 17.21
CA ASP A 386 0.33 -26.64 17.23
C ASP A 386 0.34 -27.27 15.84
N GLY A 387 -0.16 -26.55 14.82
CA GLY A 387 -0.23 -27.03 13.44
C GLY A 387 1.04 -26.82 12.61
N ILE A 388 2.01 -26.01 13.08
CA ILE A 388 3.19 -25.64 12.27
C ILE A 388 3.98 -26.87 11.84
N TRP A 389 4.18 -27.85 12.73
CA TRP A 389 5.00 -29.02 12.40
C TRP A 389 4.44 -29.77 11.19
N GLU A 390 3.14 -30.07 11.21
CA GLU A 390 2.46 -30.77 10.13
C GLU A 390 2.44 -29.93 8.84
N LEU A 391 2.14 -28.64 8.95
CA LEU A 391 2.16 -27.71 7.82
C LEU A 391 3.55 -27.56 7.19
N SER A 392 4.60 -27.58 8.00
CA SER A 392 6.00 -27.42 7.54
C SER A 392 6.46 -28.58 6.66
N ARG A 393 5.74 -29.71 6.64
CA ARG A 393 6.04 -30.86 5.80
C ARG A 393 5.42 -30.78 4.40
N GLU A 394 4.59 -29.78 4.15
CA GLU A 394 3.96 -29.56 2.85
C GLU A 394 4.77 -28.58 2.00
N PRO A 395 4.86 -28.76 0.67
CA PRO A 395 5.40 -27.73 -0.22
C PRO A 395 4.42 -26.56 -0.38
N ASP A 396 4.93 -25.38 -0.74
CA ASP A 396 4.15 -24.15 -0.86
C ASP A 396 4.57 -23.29 -2.06
N ASN A 397 3.95 -22.12 -2.23
CA ASN A 397 4.18 -21.20 -3.35
C ASN A 397 5.34 -20.21 -3.08
N GLY A 398 5.93 -20.21 -1.88
CA GLY A 398 7.00 -19.30 -1.47
C GLY A 398 6.57 -17.83 -1.35
N ILE A 399 7.47 -16.99 -0.83
CA ILE A 399 7.24 -15.54 -0.68
C ILE A 399 7.03 -14.82 -2.02
N TRP A 400 7.61 -15.35 -3.10
CA TRP A 400 7.52 -14.80 -4.45
C TRP A 400 6.31 -15.31 -5.26
N GLU A 401 5.41 -16.07 -4.62
CA GLU A 401 4.11 -16.45 -5.18
C GLU A 401 4.20 -17.23 -6.50
N PHE A 402 5.20 -18.09 -6.65
CA PHE A 402 5.42 -18.92 -7.85
C PHE A 402 4.13 -19.67 -8.23
N GLN A 403 3.77 -19.72 -9.52
CA GLN A 403 2.56 -20.37 -10.01
C GLN A 403 2.80 -21.82 -10.47
N GLY A 404 4.07 -22.22 -10.56
CA GLY A 404 4.52 -23.54 -10.98
C GLY A 404 4.38 -24.59 -9.89
N GLU A 405 5.23 -25.62 -9.96
CA GLU A 405 5.27 -26.66 -8.95
C GLU A 405 5.64 -26.08 -7.58
N ARG A 406 4.86 -26.42 -6.56
CA ARG A 406 5.15 -26.04 -5.18
C ARG A 406 6.41 -26.73 -4.70
N LYS A 407 7.26 -26.01 -3.97
CA LYS A 407 8.52 -26.54 -3.42
C LYS A 407 8.58 -26.39 -1.92
N HIS A 408 9.56 -27.05 -1.30
CA HIS A 408 9.92 -26.78 0.10
C HIS A 408 10.83 -25.54 0.14
N HIS A 409 10.25 -24.35 -0.01
CA HIS A 409 11.00 -23.11 -0.02
C HIS A 409 11.70 -22.86 1.31
N THR A 410 13.01 -22.59 1.28
CA THR A 410 13.85 -22.40 2.47
C THR A 410 13.31 -21.26 3.35
N HIS A 411 12.88 -20.17 2.72
CA HIS A 411 12.27 -19.03 3.41
C HIS A 411 10.98 -19.42 4.14
N SER A 412 10.10 -20.18 3.49
CA SER A 412 8.86 -20.68 4.12
C SER A 412 9.14 -21.56 5.33
N LYS A 413 10.13 -22.47 5.23
CA LYS A 413 10.53 -23.35 6.35
C LYS A 413 11.17 -22.57 7.48
N LEU A 414 12.01 -21.58 7.16
CA LEU A 414 12.55 -20.65 8.15
C LEU A 414 11.42 -19.94 8.91
N TRP A 415 10.39 -19.45 8.23
CA TRP A 415 9.28 -18.78 8.91
C TRP A 415 8.38 -19.73 9.71
N CYS A 416 8.24 -20.99 9.31
CA CYS A 416 7.66 -22.03 10.18
C CYS A 416 8.50 -22.21 11.46
N TRP A 417 9.83 -22.24 11.37
CA TRP A 417 10.68 -22.30 12.56
C TRP A 417 10.52 -21.06 13.44
N VAL A 418 10.46 -19.87 12.83
CA VAL A 418 10.21 -18.60 13.56
C VAL A 418 8.86 -18.64 14.26
N ALA A 419 7.81 -19.18 13.64
CA ALA A 419 6.50 -19.32 14.28
C ALA A 419 6.60 -20.05 15.62
N LEU A 420 7.29 -21.19 15.65
CA LEU A 420 7.50 -21.98 16.87
C LEU A 420 8.38 -21.24 17.88
N ASP A 421 9.52 -20.67 17.45
CA ASP A 421 10.44 -19.92 18.32
C ASP A 421 9.75 -18.73 19.01
N ARG A 422 8.90 -18.01 18.27
CA ARG A 422 8.12 -16.88 18.79
C ARG A 422 6.96 -17.35 19.67
N ALA A 423 6.29 -18.45 19.35
CA ALA A 423 5.25 -19.04 20.19
C ALA A 423 5.80 -19.48 21.56
N ILE A 424 6.98 -20.11 21.58
CA ILE A 424 7.69 -20.49 22.82
C ILE A 424 8.01 -19.25 23.66
N THR A 425 8.56 -18.20 23.02
CA THR A 425 8.85 -16.92 23.70
C THR A 425 7.58 -16.32 24.31
N LEU A 426 6.49 -16.29 23.54
CA LEU A 426 5.20 -15.78 23.99
C LEU A 426 4.64 -16.60 25.17
N ALA A 427 4.66 -17.93 25.10
CA ALA A 427 4.24 -18.83 26.19
C ALA A 427 4.96 -18.56 27.51
N GLN A 428 6.28 -18.38 27.44
CA GLN A 428 7.09 -18.07 28.62
C GLN A 428 6.71 -16.71 29.22
N GLY A 429 6.44 -15.71 28.38
CA GLY A 429 6.02 -14.38 28.81
C GLY A 429 4.58 -14.30 29.34
N THR A 430 3.69 -15.20 28.92
CA THR A 430 2.27 -15.23 29.35
C THR A 430 1.96 -16.28 30.42
N GLY A 431 2.86 -17.23 30.67
CA GLY A 431 2.65 -18.35 31.60
C GLY A 431 1.94 -19.57 31.00
N HIS A 432 1.57 -19.52 29.71
CA HIS A 432 0.90 -20.63 29.00
C HIS A 432 1.90 -21.67 28.48
N THR A 433 2.55 -22.39 29.39
CA THR A 433 3.71 -23.24 29.07
C THR A 433 3.39 -24.70 28.72
N GLY A 434 2.11 -25.10 28.68
CA GLY A 434 1.70 -26.50 28.53
C GLY A 434 2.17 -27.19 27.25
N HIS A 435 2.17 -26.46 26.12
CA HIS A 435 2.55 -26.99 24.81
C HIS A 435 4.02 -26.74 24.44
N VAL A 436 4.76 -25.98 25.27
CA VAL A 436 6.15 -25.59 25.00
C VAL A 436 7.05 -26.80 24.69
N PRO A 437 7.02 -27.92 25.44
CA PRO A 437 7.87 -29.08 25.12
C PRO A 437 7.64 -29.68 23.73
N GLN A 438 6.40 -29.63 23.22
CA GLN A 438 6.07 -30.08 21.87
C GLN A 438 6.63 -29.11 20.82
N TRP A 439 6.45 -27.81 21.02
CA TRP A 439 6.95 -26.79 20.10
C TRP A 439 8.47 -26.74 20.07
N GLU A 440 9.15 -26.92 21.19
CA GLU A 440 10.61 -27.00 21.27
C GLU A 440 11.15 -28.18 20.45
N ARG A 441 10.51 -29.35 20.54
CA ARG A 441 10.86 -30.51 19.72
C ARG A 441 10.65 -30.23 18.24
N ALA A 442 9.47 -29.73 17.86
CA ALA A 442 9.18 -29.39 16.47
C ALA A 442 10.16 -28.34 15.90
N ALA A 443 10.53 -27.33 16.70
CA ALA A 443 11.50 -26.32 16.30
C ALA A 443 12.90 -26.90 16.13
N ALA A 444 13.32 -27.81 17.01
CA ALA A 444 14.60 -28.50 16.90
C ALA A 444 14.67 -29.40 15.65
N ASP A 445 13.60 -30.16 15.40
CA ASP A 445 13.51 -31.06 14.24
C ASP A 445 13.49 -30.25 12.93
N LEU A 446 12.69 -29.17 12.86
CA LEU A 446 12.62 -28.31 11.68
C LEU A 446 13.94 -27.57 11.44
N ARG A 447 14.63 -27.13 12.50
CA ARG A 447 15.96 -26.54 12.39
C ARG A 447 16.95 -27.54 11.79
N ALA A 448 16.98 -28.77 12.29
CA ALA A 448 17.86 -29.80 11.77
C ALA A 448 17.57 -30.10 10.29
N GLU A 449 16.29 -30.12 9.90
CA GLU A 449 15.89 -30.30 8.51
C GLU A 449 16.36 -29.16 7.60
N ILE A 450 16.12 -27.89 7.99
CA ILE A 450 16.55 -26.72 7.22
C ILE A 450 18.07 -26.73 7.06
N GLU A 451 18.82 -26.92 8.15
CA GLU A 451 20.28 -26.92 8.10
C GLU A 451 20.85 -28.03 7.21
N ALA A 452 20.17 -29.18 7.13
CA ALA A 452 20.60 -30.31 6.31
C ALA A 452 20.22 -30.18 4.83
N ARG A 453 19.03 -29.63 4.53
CA ARG A 453 18.44 -29.69 3.17
C ARG A 453 18.45 -28.37 2.41
N ALA A 454 18.47 -27.23 3.11
CA ALA A 454 18.56 -25.92 2.45
C ALA A 454 20.00 -25.50 2.14
N TRP A 455 20.99 -26.08 2.83
CA TRP A 455 22.39 -25.82 2.56
C TRP A 455 22.86 -26.67 1.37
N ASN A 456 23.31 -26.00 0.31
CA ASN A 456 23.85 -26.67 -0.87
C ASN A 456 25.40 -26.61 -0.84
N PRO A 457 26.10 -27.70 -0.49
CA PRO A 457 27.56 -27.70 -0.36
C PRO A 457 28.30 -27.54 -1.69
N ARG A 458 27.65 -27.85 -2.82
CA ARG A 458 28.24 -27.66 -4.16
C ARG A 458 28.27 -26.18 -4.53
N ILE A 459 27.24 -25.44 -4.18
CA ILE A 459 27.13 -24.00 -4.44
C ILE A 459 27.82 -23.20 -3.35
N GLY A 460 27.86 -23.71 -2.12
CA GLY A 460 28.38 -22.99 -0.96
C GLY A 460 27.41 -21.94 -0.42
N ALA A 461 26.10 -22.17 -0.54
CA ALA A 461 25.06 -21.25 -0.09
C ALA A 461 23.80 -21.96 0.41
N PHE A 462 23.01 -21.28 1.24
CA PHE A 462 21.60 -21.62 1.41
C PHE A 462 20.83 -21.21 0.14
N THR A 463 20.01 -22.12 -0.38
CA THR A 463 19.31 -21.95 -1.68
C THR A 463 17.80 -21.68 -1.49
N GLN A 464 17.11 -21.36 -2.58
CA GLN A 464 15.70 -20.96 -2.63
C GLN A 464 14.76 -22.00 -2.01
N ALA A 465 15.04 -23.28 -2.24
CA ALA A 465 14.27 -24.41 -1.75
C ALA A 465 15.21 -25.57 -1.37
N TYR A 466 14.68 -26.53 -0.63
CA TYR A 466 15.41 -27.73 -0.28
C TYR A 466 15.89 -28.47 -1.52
N ASP A 467 17.14 -28.94 -1.44
CA ASP A 467 17.78 -29.74 -2.49
C ASP A 467 17.79 -29.03 -3.87
N ASP A 468 17.70 -27.69 -3.88
CA ASP A 468 17.68 -26.83 -5.06
C ASP A 468 19.03 -26.12 -5.28
N ASP A 469 19.28 -25.66 -6.49
CA ASP A 469 20.44 -24.88 -6.92
C ASP A 469 20.16 -23.38 -7.09
N CYS A 470 18.88 -22.98 -7.14
CA CYS A 470 18.51 -21.58 -7.29
C CYS A 470 18.89 -20.76 -6.06
N LEU A 471 19.52 -19.61 -6.25
CA LEU A 471 19.80 -18.68 -5.16
C LEU A 471 18.59 -17.78 -4.88
N ASP A 472 18.39 -17.39 -3.62
CA ASP A 472 17.32 -16.48 -3.23
C ASP A 472 17.80 -15.54 -2.13
N ALA A 473 17.64 -14.23 -2.32
CA ALA A 473 18.02 -13.23 -1.34
C ALA A 473 17.20 -13.33 -0.04
N ALA A 474 16.03 -13.97 -0.07
CA ALA A 474 15.18 -14.17 1.11
C ALA A 474 15.87 -14.97 2.24
N VAL A 475 16.89 -15.79 1.93
CA VAL A 475 17.67 -16.52 2.95
C VAL A 475 18.52 -15.60 3.83
N LEU A 476 18.78 -14.35 3.39
CA LEU A 476 19.47 -13.34 4.20
C LEU A 476 18.69 -12.93 5.45
N GLN A 477 17.41 -13.34 5.56
CA GLN A 477 16.62 -13.14 6.78
C GLN A 477 17.02 -14.10 7.92
N MET A 478 17.71 -15.22 7.66
CA MET A 478 18.14 -16.17 8.69
C MET A 478 18.83 -15.51 9.91
N PRO A 479 19.84 -14.64 9.73
CA PRO A 479 20.46 -13.93 10.85
C PRO A 479 19.58 -12.86 11.48
N VAL A 480 18.75 -12.19 10.69
CA VAL A 480 17.83 -11.15 11.18
C VAL A 480 16.77 -11.77 12.11
N LEU A 481 16.34 -12.99 11.79
CA LEU A 481 15.31 -13.74 12.52
C LEU A 481 15.88 -14.62 13.65
N GLY A 482 17.21 -14.67 13.81
CA GLY A 482 17.88 -15.40 14.89
C GLY A 482 18.09 -16.90 14.63
N PHE A 483 17.93 -17.37 13.38
CA PHE A 483 18.12 -18.78 13.02
C PHE A 483 19.60 -19.20 13.07
N LEU A 484 20.46 -18.43 12.39
CA LEU A 484 21.91 -18.60 12.38
C LEU A 484 22.60 -17.25 12.57
N PRO A 485 23.71 -17.15 13.32
CA PRO A 485 24.43 -15.89 13.43
C PRO A 485 25.01 -15.48 12.07
N ALA A 486 25.07 -14.17 11.80
CA ALA A 486 25.69 -13.65 10.56
C ALA A 486 27.17 -14.04 10.42
N THR A 487 27.81 -14.45 11.52
CA THR A 487 29.19 -14.93 11.56
C THR A 487 29.35 -16.42 11.25
N ASP A 488 28.25 -17.19 11.14
CA ASP A 488 28.29 -18.61 10.75
C ASP A 488 29.01 -18.75 9.40
N PRO A 489 29.98 -19.68 9.25
CA PRO A 489 30.71 -19.85 8.00
C PRO A 489 29.82 -20.07 6.77
N ARG A 490 28.70 -20.81 6.93
CA ARG A 490 27.71 -21.05 5.87
C ARG A 490 26.98 -19.76 5.51
N MET A 491 26.64 -18.93 6.50
CA MET A 491 26.01 -17.64 6.24
C MET A 491 26.95 -16.65 5.56
N ARG A 492 28.23 -16.60 5.95
CA ARG A 492 29.23 -15.78 5.26
C ARG A 492 29.39 -16.20 3.81
N ALA A 493 29.55 -17.51 3.55
CA ALA A 493 29.63 -18.05 2.20
C ALA A 493 28.36 -17.77 1.38
N THR A 494 27.18 -17.83 2.00
CA THR A 494 25.90 -17.46 1.37
C THR A 494 25.90 -15.98 0.99
N ILE A 495 26.28 -15.08 1.90
CA ILE A 495 26.34 -13.63 1.63
C ILE A 495 27.33 -13.34 0.47
N GLU A 496 28.50 -13.97 0.47
CA GLU A 496 29.50 -13.82 -0.59
C GLU A 496 28.96 -14.31 -1.94
N THR A 497 28.32 -15.49 -1.97
CA THR A 497 27.75 -16.09 -3.18
C THR A 497 26.61 -15.24 -3.74
N LEU A 498 25.67 -14.80 -2.90
CA LEU A 498 24.59 -13.91 -3.30
C LEU A 498 25.13 -12.55 -3.75
N SER A 499 26.19 -12.03 -3.11
CA SER A 499 26.83 -10.78 -3.54
C SER A 499 27.42 -10.90 -4.94
N GLN A 500 28.00 -12.04 -5.30
CA GLN A 500 28.57 -12.26 -6.62
C GLN A 500 27.50 -12.42 -7.71
N ARG A 501 26.34 -13.01 -7.39
CA ARG A 501 25.35 -13.43 -8.39
C ARG A 501 24.08 -12.59 -8.44
N LEU A 502 23.69 -11.95 -7.34
CA LEU A 502 22.45 -11.17 -7.24
C LEU A 502 22.65 -9.66 -7.11
N LEU A 503 23.85 -9.17 -6.78
CA LEU A 503 24.05 -7.72 -6.70
C LEU A 503 23.96 -7.06 -8.08
N ASN A 504 23.26 -5.94 -8.12
CA ASN A 504 23.20 -5.02 -9.25
C ASN A 504 23.35 -3.59 -8.72
N GLY A 505 24.60 -3.10 -8.69
CA GLY A 505 24.94 -1.84 -8.06
C GLY A 505 24.57 -1.84 -6.56
N PRO A 506 23.78 -0.87 -6.06
CA PRO A 506 23.35 -0.84 -4.67
C PRO A 506 22.14 -1.76 -4.37
N TYR A 507 21.62 -2.50 -5.35
CA TYR A 507 20.42 -3.33 -5.23
C TYR A 507 20.77 -4.83 -5.29
N VAL A 508 19.87 -5.67 -4.78
CA VAL A 508 19.97 -7.13 -4.81
C VAL A 508 18.75 -7.69 -5.56
N ARG A 509 18.97 -8.53 -6.57
CA ARG A 509 17.90 -9.28 -7.24
C ARG A 509 17.24 -10.26 -6.27
N ARG A 510 15.97 -10.62 -6.51
CA ARG A 510 15.25 -11.58 -5.65
C ARG A 510 15.90 -12.96 -5.68
N TYR A 511 16.20 -13.47 -6.88
CA TYR A 511 16.80 -14.79 -7.14
C TYR A 511 17.46 -14.78 -8.52
N ASP A 512 18.11 -15.88 -8.92
CA ASP A 512 18.84 -16.00 -10.20
C ASP A 512 18.44 -17.20 -11.08
N CYS A 513 17.32 -17.86 -10.77
CA CYS A 513 16.74 -18.87 -11.63
C CYS A 513 15.62 -18.29 -12.50
N SER A 514 15.47 -18.86 -13.70
CA SER A 514 14.25 -18.70 -14.48
C SER A 514 13.09 -19.31 -13.69
N ASP A 515 12.07 -18.52 -13.45
CA ASP A 515 10.84 -19.03 -12.87
C ASP A 515 9.76 -19.27 -13.94
N ASP A 516 8.63 -19.77 -13.47
CA ASP A 516 7.44 -20.08 -14.26
C ASP A 516 6.71 -18.84 -14.80
N GLN A 517 7.22 -17.64 -14.48
CA GLN A 517 6.65 -16.35 -14.82
C GLN A 517 7.67 -15.48 -15.60
N GLY A 518 8.73 -16.07 -16.15
CA GLY A 518 9.65 -15.42 -17.09
C GLY A 518 10.67 -14.42 -16.52
N TYR A 519 10.97 -14.42 -15.21
CA TYR A 519 12.00 -13.53 -14.62
C TYR A 519 13.41 -14.12 -14.75
N LEU A 520 14.41 -13.26 -14.99
CA LEU A 520 15.84 -13.59 -15.11
C LEU A 520 16.74 -12.63 -14.31
#